data_AF-A0A832CN58-F1
#
_entry.id   AF-A0A832CN58-F1
#
_cell.length_a   1.000
_cell.length_b   1.000
_cell.length_c   1.000
_cell.angle_alpha   90.00
_cell.angle_beta   90.00
_cell.angle_gamma   90.00
#
_symmetry.space_group_name_H-M   'P 1'
#
loop_
_entity.id
_entity.type
_entity.pdbx_description
1 polymer ?
#
loop_
_entity_poly.entity_id
_entity_poly.type
_entity_poly.pdbx_seq_one_letter_code
_entity_poly.pdbx_strand_id
1 'polypeptide(L)'
;MARTCKRCSVARVNSLARAYEAAHAPGGEAILGKLRQLVLIAKGQGYDGMALLTPGLGERAVRELCWNVSSFLTDKEVETILG
;
A
#
# COMPACT_ATOMS: atom_id res chain seq x y z
N MET A 1 18.57 -16.96 -3.83
CA MET A 1 17.79 -15.90 -3.14
C MET A 1 17.43 -14.83 -4.16
N ALA A 2 16.25 -14.93 -4.78
CA ALA A 2 15.83 -14.00 -5.83
C ALA A 2 15.51 -12.62 -5.21
N ARG A 3 16.41 -11.66 -5.44
CA ARG A 3 16.20 -10.23 -5.20
C ARG A 3 14.99 -9.78 -6.01
N THR A 4 13.89 -9.51 -5.33
CA THR A 4 12.74 -8.68 -5.74
C THR A 4 12.73 -8.30 -7.22
N CYS A 5 12.16 -9.18 -8.05
CA CYS A 5 11.92 -8.90 -9.46
C CYS A 5 11.16 -7.57 -9.62
N LYS A 6 11.64 -6.66 -10.47
CA LYS A 6 10.95 -5.39 -10.81
C LYS A 6 9.46 -5.57 -11.15
N ARG A 7 9.08 -6.75 -11.68
CA ARG A 7 7.69 -7.15 -11.96
C ARG A 7 6.82 -7.34 -10.71
N CYS A 8 7.38 -7.83 -9.61
CA CYS A 8 6.66 -8.01 -8.34
C CYS A 8 6.29 -6.66 -7.71
N SER A 9 7.13 -5.62 -7.87
CA SER A 9 6.81 -4.28 -7.39
C SER A 9 5.60 -3.68 -8.11
N VAL A 10 5.45 -3.87 -9.42
CA VAL A 10 4.29 -3.32 -10.16
C VAL A 10 2.98 -4.00 -9.73
N ALA A 11 3.00 -5.31 -9.52
CA ALA A 11 1.83 -6.03 -9.01
C ALA A 11 1.42 -5.53 -7.61
N ARG A 12 2.39 -5.39 -6.69
CA ARG A 12 2.12 -4.84 -5.35
C ARG A 12 1.60 -3.41 -5.39
N VAL A 13 2.18 -2.55 -6.22
CA VAL A 13 1.73 -1.16 -6.39
C VAL A 13 0.29 -1.13 -6.90
N ASN A 14 -0.06 -1.95 -7.88
CA ASN A 14 -1.44 -2.04 -8.37
C ASN A 14 -2.40 -2.56 -7.29
N SER A 15 -2.01 -3.58 -6.52
CA SER A 15 -2.82 -4.08 -5.40
C SER A 15 -3.00 -3.02 -4.30
N LEU A 16 -1.95 -2.26 -3.97
CA LEU A 16 -2.02 -1.16 -3.01
C LEU A 16 -2.89 -0.01 -3.51
N ALA A 17 -2.79 0.36 -4.79
CA ALA A 17 -3.62 1.39 -5.40
C ALA A 17 -5.10 0.98 -5.41
N ARG A 18 -5.39 -0.28 -5.78
CA ARG A 18 -6.76 -0.83 -5.69
C ARG A 18 -7.27 -0.89 -4.25
N ALA A 19 -6.41 -1.26 -3.29
CA ALA A 19 -6.76 -1.25 -1.89
C ALA A 19 -7.06 0.17 -1.40
N TYR A 20 -6.29 1.17 -1.82
CA TYR A 20 -6.57 2.57 -1.56
C TYR A 20 -7.95 2.98 -2.10
N GLU A 21 -8.23 2.71 -3.37
CA GLU A 21 -9.55 3.02 -3.94
C GLU A 21 -10.69 2.30 -3.22
N ALA A 22 -10.50 1.02 -2.89
CA ALA A 22 -11.48 0.22 -2.16
C ALA A 22 -11.67 0.69 -0.71
N ALA A 23 -10.62 1.19 -0.05
CA ALA A 23 -10.69 1.71 1.31
C ALA A 23 -11.48 3.02 1.40
N HIS A 24 -11.39 3.84 0.36
CA HIS A 24 -12.10 5.12 0.28
C HIS A 24 -13.45 5.01 -0.42
N ALA A 25 -13.80 3.82 -0.93
CA ALA A 25 -15.13 3.51 -1.43
C ALA A 25 -16.13 3.26 -0.27
N PRO A 26 -17.43 3.49 -0.49
CA PRO A 26 -18.45 3.17 0.52
C PRO A 26 -18.42 1.67 0.87
N GLY A 27 -18.26 1.36 2.16
CA GLY A 27 -18.05 -0.02 2.67
C GLY A 27 -16.59 -0.47 2.74
N GLY A 28 -15.64 0.43 2.45
CA GLY A 28 -14.20 0.19 2.42
C GLY A 28 -13.48 0.11 3.77
N GLU A 29 -14.18 0.24 4.90
CA GLU A 29 -13.58 0.39 6.23
C GLU A 29 -12.63 -0.76 6.60
N ALA A 30 -12.94 -1.98 6.18
CA ALA A 30 -12.07 -3.14 6.37
C ALA A 30 -10.73 -2.98 5.62
N ILE A 31 -10.76 -2.47 4.38
CA ILE A 31 -9.55 -2.22 3.58
C ILE A 31 -8.79 -1.01 4.13
N LEU A 32 -9.48 0.01 4.65
CA LEU A 32 -8.85 1.14 5.34
C LEU A 32 -8.06 0.67 6.56
N GLY A 33 -8.61 -0.26 7.34
CA GLY A 33 -7.91 -0.91 8.45
C GLY A 33 -6.63 -1.64 7.99
N LYS A 34 -6.71 -2.36 6.86
CA LYS A 34 -5.56 -3.02 6.23
C LYS A 34 -4.49 -2.02 5.76
N LEU A 35 -4.87 -0.94 5.09
CA LEU A 35 -3.94 0.14 4.70
C LEU A 35 -3.27 0.78 5.89
N ARG A 36 -4.01 1.00 6.98
CA ARG A 36 -3.45 1.54 8.22
C ARG A 36 -2.39 0.62 8.80
N GLN A 37 -2.57 -0.69 8.75
CA GLN A 37 -1.52 -1.63 9.16
C GLN A 37 -0.28 -1.54 8.26
N LEU A 38 -0.45 -1.48 6.93
CA LEU A 38 0.66 -1.33 5.99
C LEU A 38 1.45 -0.03 6.25
N VAL A 39 0.75 1.08 6.50
CA VAL A 39 1.35 2.36 6.86
C VAL A 39 2.09 2.30 8.19
N LEU A 40 1.56 1.58 9.19
CA LEU A 40 2.23 1.39 10.48
C LEU A 40 3.53 0.60 10.34
N ILE A 41 3.54 -0.44 9.50
CA ILE A 41 4.76 -1.20 9.19
C ILE A 41 5.78 -0.29 8.50
N ALA A 42 5.37 0.42 7.45
CA ALA A 42 6.24 1.34 6.73
C ALA A 42 6.79 2.44 7.66
N LYS A 43 5.97 2.94 8.60
CA LYS A 43 6.38 3.90 9.63
C LYS A 43 7.42 3.31 10.58
N GLY A 44 7.28 2.05 10.97
CA GLY A 44 8.30 1.33 11.75
C GLY A 44 9.64 1.21 11.02
N GLN A 45 9.64 1.27 9.69
CA GLN A 45 10.85 1.29 8.86
C GLN A 45 11.35 2.71 8.51
N GLY A 46 10.69 3.76 9.01
CA GLY A 46 11.08 5.15 8.79
C GLY A 46 10.42 5.84 7.61
N TYR A 47 9.38 5.25 7.00
CA TYR A 47 8.59 5.87 5.94
C TYR A 47 7.20 6.30 6.43
N ASP A 48 6.86 7.58 6.29
CA ASP A 48 5.53 8.06 6.64
C ASP A 48 4.54 7.88 5.47
N GLY A 49 3.74 6.82 5.56
CA GLY A 49 2.70 6.50 4.58
C GLY A 49 1.32 7.07 4.90
N MET A 50 1.18 7.98 5.87
CA MET A 50 -0.14 8.44 6.34
C MET A 50 -0.97 9.11 5.25
N ALA A 51 -0.34 9.62 4.20
CA ALA A 51 -1.01 10.14 3.02
C ALA A 51 -1.99 9.11 2.41
N LEU A 52 -1.68 7.80 2.41
CA LEU A 52 -2.60 6.75 1.91
C LEU A 52 -3.90 6.62 2.72
N LEU A 53 -3.94 7.16 3.94
CA LEU A 53 -5.15 7.21 4.76
C LEU A 53 -6.01 8.45 4.48
N THR A 54 -5.49 9.38 3.69
CA THR A 54 -6.20 10.61 3.34
C THR A 54 -6.98 10.40 2.05
N PRO A 55 -8.32 10.55 2.04
CA PRO A 55 -9.11 10.45 0.82
C PRO A 55 -8.81 11.63 -0.12
N GLY A 56 -9.10 11.45 -1.42
CA GLY A 56 -8.98 12.54 -2.41
C GLY A 56 -7.59 12.73 -3.01
N LEU A 57 -6.63 11.83 -2.76
CA LEU A 57 -5.39 11.79 -3.52
C LEU A 57 -5.66 11.49 -4.99
N GLY A 58 -5.02 12.24 -5.89
CA GLY A 58 -5.03 11.93 -7.32
C GLY A 58 -4.29 10.63 -7.63
N GLU A 59 -4.69 9.93 -8.70
CA GLU A 59 -4.15 8.61 -9.08
C GLU A 59 -2.61 8.58 -9.14
N ARG A 60 -1.99 9.65 -9.65
CA ARG A 60 -0.53 9.78 -9.70
C ARG A 60 0.10 9.79 -8.30
N ALA A 61 -0.45 10.57 -7.38
CA ALA A 61 0.04 10.65 -6.01
C ALA A 61 -0.16 9.31 -5.27
N VAL A 62 -1.30 8.65 -5.47
CA VAL A 62 -1.56 7.30 -4.93
C VAL A 62 -0.51 6.33 -5.43
N ARG A 63 -0.25 6.29 -6.75
CA ARG A 63 0.77 5.40 -7.33
C ARG A 63 2.16 5.68 -6.77
N GLU A 64 2.58 6.93 -6.67
CA GLU A 64 3.88 7.30 -6.10
C GLU A 64 4.00 6.86 -4.63
N LEU A 65 2.95 7.07 -3.82
CA LEU A 65 2.90 6.60 -2.44
C LEU A 65 2.94 5.07 -2.35
N CYS A 66 2.18 4.37 -3.19
CA CYS A 66 2.19 2.91 -3.26
C CYS A 66 3.56 2.38 -3.70
N TRP A 67 4.26 3.06 -4.61
CA TRP A 67 5.64 2.73 -5.00
C TRP A 67 6.60 2.86 -3.84
N ASN A 68 6.54 3.99 -3.13
CA ASN A 68 7.40 4.23 -1.98
C ASN A 68 7.12 3.23 -0.86
N VAL A 69 5.86 3.06 -0.46
CA VAL A 69 5.43 2.07 0.55
C VAL A 69 5.81 0.65 0.14
N SER A 70 5.61 0.27 -1.13
CA SER A 70 6.04 -1.05 -1.62
C SER A 70 7.57 -1.25 -1.58
N SER A 71 8.37 -0.19 -1.42
CA SER A 71 9.82 -0.32 -1.24
C SER A 71 10.19 -0.69 0.20
N PHE A 72 9.34 -0.37 1.17
CA PHE A 72 9.51 -0.70 2.59
C PHE A 72 8.78 -1.99 3.00
N LEU A 73 7.79 -2.40 2.20
CA LEU A 73 7.03 -3.61 2.47
C LEU A 73 7.60 -4.82 1.73
N THR A 74 7.55 -5.97 2.40
CA THR A 74 7.82 -7.25 1.75
C THR A 74 6.57 -7.81 1.09
N ASP A 75 6.77 -8.68 0.09
CA ASP A 75 5.67 -9.38 -0.59
C ASP A 75 4.75 -10.12 0.40
N LYS A 76 5.38 -10.73 1.40
CA LYS A 76 4.70 -11.47 2.47
C LYS A 76 3.81 -10.58 3.33
N GLU A 77 4.21 -9.35 3.62
CA GLU A 77 3.39 -8.41 4.39
C GLU A 77 2.20 -7.90 3.58
N VAL A 78 2.41 -7.62 2.30
CA VAL A 78 1.33 -7.22 1.40
C VAL A 78 0.32 -8.35 1.24
N GLU A 79 0.78 -9.59 1.02
CA GLU A 79 -0.08 -10.77 0.92
C GLU A 79 -0.81 -11.06 2.25
N THR A 80 -0.11 -10.98 3.39
CA THR A 80 -0.71 -11.20 4.71
C THR A 80 -1.82 -10.19 5.03
N ILE A 81 -1.64 -8.92 4.63
CA ILE A 81 -2.58 -7.85 4.99
C ILE A 81 -3.68 -7.70 3.95
N LEU A 82 -3.35 -7.71 2.66
CA LEU A 82 -4.35 -7.52 1.61
C LEU A 82 -5.13 -8.80 1.32
N GLY A 83 -4.51 -9.99 1.41
CA GLY A 83 -5.14 -11.28 1.17
C GLY A 83 -5.41 -11.53 -0.30
#